data_AF-A0A1X2H6N4-F1
#
_entry.id   AF-A0A1X2H6N4-F1
#
_cell.length_a   1.000
_cell.length_b   1.000
_cell.length_c   1.000
_cell.angle_alpha   90.00
_cell.angle_beta   90.00
_cell.angle_gamma   90.00
#
_symmetry.space_group_name_H-M   'P 1'
#
loop_
_entity.id
_entity.type
_entity.pdbx_description
1 polymer ?
#
loop_
_entity_poly.entity_id
_entity_poly.type
_entity_poly.pdbx_seq_one_letter_code
_entity_poly.pdbx_strand_id
1 'polypeptide(L)'
;MEVDPPQSAANGNNNNHNDSAQNQFDASSPTHPQNEQQSEQQEQHTPSPPQADVLDGPTRPGTEEQELYPIAVLVDELKNEDVQLRLNAIRNLGTIALALGPKRTRDELIPFLNDSIDDEDEVLLAVAGELANFSEYVGGPEFAHYLLGPLENLAAVEEVLVRDKAVESLCQVVSVLDGQQIEQHFIPLLKRLTSGEWFTSRISAAGLYAAGYPKCNPEQQTELRGMYAQLMQDDTPMVRRAAAKSLGPFAKTLDKEHLVQQIMPLFIKLTNDDQDTVRLLTVEDLVQISHILTPEECQQTLLPTLKSLGQDKSWRVRYMVASNFGELCDALGESIARDELVNLFVNLIKDSEGEVKVITIGQAPSFGKMVDELTILDKLLPCVKDLVIDTNQHVRAAVASNICGLAPILGKDLTIEYLLPLFLQLLKDDFPDVRLNVICKLENQLGVGFFNDKLLSLCMSWLTDAVFSIRDAATNNLRQLVEIFGHDWAKQTVIPQVVAMASNENYLFRMTTLFAFTAMAGSLTPEIIQESVLPTVLKLKDDTIPNVRFNVAKSLEVLAPLLKNDPSTAELVKSQVSPALEKLGGDADVDVRWFAEKALLAAQ
;
A
#
# COMPACT_ATOMS: atom_id res chain seq x y z
N MET A 1 -10.32 49.78 42.58
CA MET A 1 -8.87 49.60 42.50
C MET A 1 -8.66 48.10 42.47
N GLU A 2 -8.93 47.44 41.34
CA GLU A 2 -8.06 47.41 40.13
C GLU A 2 -6.64 46.97 40.53
N VAL A 3 -6.01 46.00 39.89
CA VAL A 3 -5.67 46.00 38.46
C VAL A 3 -5.29 44.56 38.05
N ASP A 4 -5.97 43.98 37.05
CA ASP A 4 -5.41 42.95 36.14
C ASP A 4 -4.34 43.61 35.25
N PRO A 5 -3.27 42.92 34.82
CA PRO A 5 -3.17 42.58 33.37
C PRO A 5 -2.20 41.41 33.03
N PRO A 6 -1.94 41.08 31.75
CA PRO A 6 -2.74 41.26 30.54
C PRO A 6 -2.91 39.99 29.69
N GLN A 7 -3.96 39.98 28.86
CA GLN A 7 -4.00 39.25 27.59
C GLN A 7 -3.18 40.01 26.54
N SER A 8 -2.39 39.29 25.74
CA SER A 8 -1.90 39.76 24.44
C SER A 8 -2.42 38.84 23.34
N ALA A 9 -3.27 39.40 22.48
CA ALA A 9 -3.61 38.87 21.18
C ALA A 9 -2.58 39.32 20.13
N ALA A 10 -2.41 38.48 19.10
CA ALA A 10 -2.33 38.83 17.68
C ALA A 10 -1.14 38.21 16.92
N ASN A 11 -1.56 37.47 15.87
CA ASN A 11 -0.99 37.37 14.54
C ASN A 11 0.18 36.42 14.27
N GLY A 12 -0.07 35.51 13.32
CA GLY A 12 0.91 35.22 12.28
C GLY A 12 0.98 33.77 11.81
N ASN A 13 -0.04 33.33 11.07
CA ASN A 13 0.09 32.58 9.80
C ASN A 13 1.31 31.63 9.62
N ASN A 14 1.09 30.32 9.64
CA ASN A 14 1.30 29.44 8.48
C ASN A 14 0.91 27.99 8.79
N ASN A 15 -0.28 27.62 8.31
CA ASN A 15 -0.65 26.24 8.04
C ASN A 15 0.19 25.73 6.85
N ASN A 16 1.06 24.75 7.09
CA ASN A 16 1.43 23.77 6.06
C ASN A 16 0.87 22.42 6.51
N HIS A 17 -0.34 22.11 6.01
CA HIS A 17 -0.82 20.75 5.90
C HIS A 17 0.00 20.08 4.79
N ASN A 18 0.80 19.08 5.17
CA ASN A 18 1.37 18.14 4.22
C ASN A 18 0.41 16.95 4.11
N ASP A 19 -0.43 17.00 3.08
CA ASP A 19 -1.19 15.83 2.61
C ASP A 19 -0.21 14.77 2.13
N SER A 20 -0.16 13.66 2.87
CA SER A 20 0.55 12.45 2.46
C SER A 20 -0.40 11.62 1.60
N ALA A 21 -0.29 11.80 0.29
CA ALA A 21 -0.99 11.01 -0.70
C ALA A 21 -0.53 9.55 -0.65
N GLN A 22 -1.51 8.66 -0.54
CA GLN A 22 -1.40 7.21 -0.61
C GLN A 22 -1.00 6.77 -2.03
N ASN A 23 0.15 6.11 -2.17
CA ASN A 23 0.51 5.34 -3.36
C ASN A 23 -0.01 3.91 -3.18
N GLN A 24 -1.00 3.51 -3.98
CA GLN A 24 -1.35 2.11 -4.24
C GLN A 24 -0.79 1.71 -5.60
N PHE A 25 0.07 0.69 -5.59
CA PHE A 25 0.57 -0.01 -6.76
C PHE A 25 -0.52 -0.96 -7.28
N ASP A 26 -0.91 -0.81 -8.55
CA ASP A 26 -1.61 -1.85 -9.30
C ASP A 26 -0.79 -2.24 -10.53
N ALA A 27 -0.35 -3.49 -10.53
CA ALA A 27 0.33 -4.13 -11.64
C ALA A 27 -0.70 -4.87 -12.50
N SER A 28 -0.82 -4.51 -13.78
CA SER A 28 -1.38 -5.42 -14.79
C SER A 28 -0.87 -5.09 -16.19
N SER A 29 -0.30 -6.12 -16.83
CA SER A 29 0.21 -6.13 -18.20
C SER A 29 -0.92 -6.03 -19.23
N PRO A 30 -0.67 -5.51 -20.46
CA PRO A 30 -1.59 -5.71 -21.57
C PRO A 30 -1.03 -6.68 -22.62
N THR A 31 -1.79 -7.74 -22.86
CA THR A 31 -1.73 -8.59 -24.06
C THR A 31 -2.54 -7.96 -25.19
N HIS A 32 -1.97 -7.87 -26.39
CA HIS A 32 -2.65 -7.52 -27.64
C HIS A 32 -3.71 -8.55 -28.05
N PRO A 33 -4.73 -8.12 -28.81
CA PRO A 33 -4.86 -8.65 -30.18
C PRO A 33 -5.32 -7.64 -31.27
N GLN A 34 -4.69 -7.77 -32.44
CA GLN A 34 -5.24 -7.88 -33.82
C GLN A 34 -6.77 -7.68 -34.04
N ASN A 35 -7.32 -7.17 -35.15
CA ASN A 35 -6.88 -6.64 -36.46
C ASN A 35 -8.15 -6.17 -37.25
N GLU A 36 -7.97 -5.62 -38.46
CA GLU A 36 -8.95 -5.42 -39.57
C GLU A 36 -9.74 -4.08 -39.63
N GLN A 37 -9.93 -3.37 -40.75
CA GLN A 37 -9.62 -3.55 -42.18
C GLN A 37 -9.90 -2.21 -42.94
N GLN A 38 -9.20 -2.00 -44.07
CA GLN A 38 -9.57 -1.34 -45.37
C GLN A 38 -8.38 -0.52 -45.93
N SER A 39 -7.56 -1.06 -46.85
CA SER A 39 -7.69 -1.03 -48.34
C SER A 39 -7.53 0.40 -48.91
N GLU A 40 -6.68 0.75 -49.89
CA GLU A 40 -6.41 0.05 -51.17
C GLU A 40 -5.32 0.79 -52.03
N GLN A 41 -4.70 0.06 -53.00
CA GLN A 41 -3.98 0.46 -54.25
C GLN A 41 -2.50 0.97 -54.19
N GLN A 42 -1.53 0.58 -55.03
CA GLN A 42 -1.44 -0.27 -56.24
C GLN A 42 0.05 -0.63 -56.59
N GLU A 43 0.28 -1.88 -57.03
CA GLU A 43 1.21 -2.43 -58.07
C GLU A 43 2.69 -1.96 -58.20
N GLN A 44 3.73 -2.80 -58.07
CA GLN A 44 4.29 -3.90 -58.91
C GLN A 44 5.69 -3.51 -59.47
N HIS A 45 6.76 -4.19 -59.03
CA HIS A 45 7.73 -4.92 -59.88
C HIS A 45 9.01 -5.28 -59.09
N THR A 46 9.36 -6.57 -59.08
CA THR A 46 10.73 -7.09 -58.90
C THR A 46 11.26 -7.51 -60.28
N PRO A 47 12.59 -7.48 -60.54
CA PRO A 47 13.44 -8.64 -60.19
C PRO A 47 14.93 -8.36 -59.88
N SER A 48 15.53 -9.24 -59.06
CA SER A 48 16.89 -9.85 -59.04
C SER A 48 18.20 -9.10 -59.43
N PRO A 49 19.37 -9.54 -58.92
CA PRO A 49 20.53 -8.69 -58.65
C PRO A 49 21.60 -8.70 -59.77
N PRO A 50 22.55 -7.73 -59.80
CA PRO A 50 23.77 -7.88 -60.59
C PRO A 50 25.04 -8.00 -59.74
N GLN A 51 26.02 -8.57 -60.44
CA GLN A 51 27.35 -9.03 -60.04
C GLN A 51 28.33 -7.90 -59.73
N ALA A 52 29.43 -8.30 -59.08
CA ALA A 52 30.62 -7.52 -58.82
C ALA A 52 31.31 -7.00 -60.10
N ASP A 53 31.69 -5.73 -60.08
CA ASP A 53 32.80 -5.19 -60.85
C ASP A 53 33.60 -4.22 -59.98
N VAL A 54 34.91 -4.41 -60.00
CA VAL A 54 35.92 -3.63 -59.29
C VAL A 54 36.26 -2.38 -60.10
N LEU A 55 35.99 -1.19 -59.56
CA LEU A 55 36.66 0.04 -59.99
C LEU A 55 37.01 0.92 -58.78
N ASP A 56 38.30 1.20 -58.70
CA ASP A 56 39.03 2.03 -57.76
C ASP A 56 38.61 3.51 -57.88
N GLY A 57 38.37 4.20 -56.76
CA GLY A 57 38.00 5.61 -56.68
C GLY A 57 37.95 6.10 -55.21
N PRO A 58 38.39 7.34 -54.91
CA PRO A 58 38.86 7.71 -53.57
C PRO A 58 37.72 7.79 -52.56
N THR A 59 37.99 7.26 -51.37
CA THR A 59 37.26 7.45 -50.11
C THR A 59 36.74 8.89 -49.98
N ARG A 60 35.41 9.05 -49.87
CA ARG A 60 34.79 10.27 -49.35
C ARG A 60 34.89 10.23 -47.81
N PRO A 61 35.60 11.17 -47.15
CA PRO A 61 35.43 11.40 -45.73
C PRO A 61 34.12 12.20 -45.57
N GLY A 62 33.12 11.67 -44.87
CA GLY A 62 31.90 12.45 -44.63
C GLY A 62 30.65 11.74 -44.13
N THR A 63 30.65 10.41 -43.98
CA THR A 63 29.49 9.69 -43.41
C THR A 63 29.61 9.45 -41.90
N GLU A 64 30.82 9.36 -41.34
CA GLU A 64 31.01 9.21 -39.89
C GLU A 64 30.82 10.54 -39.12
N GLU A 65 31.17 11.69 -39.73
CA GLU A 65 31.07 13.01 -39.06
C GLU A 65 29.63 13.49 -38.85
N GLN A 66 28.66 13.01 -39.64
CA GLN A 66 27.25 13.40 -39.50
C GLN A 66 26.48 12.57 -38.46
N GLU A 67 26.88 11.32 -38.20
CA GLU A 67 26.28 10.49 -37.13
C GLU A 67 26.83 10.85 -35.74
N LEU A 68 28.05 11.40 -35.65
CA LEU A 68 28.69 11.81 -34.39
C LEU A 68 28.24 13.18 -33.86
N TYR A 69 27.60 14.02 -34.67
CA TYR A 69 27.23 15.39 -34.27
C TYR A 69 26.21 15.43 -33.10
N PRO A 70 25.13 14.62 -33.07
CA PRO A 70 24.22 14.57 -31.92
C PRO A 70 24.88 14.02 -30.64
N ILE A 71 25.86 13.11 -30.79
CA ILE A 71 26.60 12.54 -29.66
C ILE A 71 27.60 13.55 -29.10
N ALA A 72 28.27 14.34 -29.96
CA ALA A 72 29.13 15.43 -29.53
C ALA A 72 28.35 16.48 -28.72
N VAL A 73 27.11 16.79 -29.14
CA VAL A 73 26.20 17.67 -28.38
C VAL A 73 25.87 17.06 -27.02
N LEU A 74 25.52 15.77 -26.93
CA LEU A 74 25.25 15.11 -25.65
C LEU A 74 26.47 15.07 -24.71
N VAL A 75 27.68 14.90 -25.26
CA VAL A 75 28.93 14.94 -24.48
C VAL A 75 29.22 16.37 -23.99
N ASP A 76 28.93 17.39 -24.80
CA ASP A 76 29.04 18.79 -24.39
C ASP A 76 27.97 19.16 -23.35
N GLU A 77 26.77 18.57 -23.46
CA GLU A 77 25.66 18.78 -22.53
C GLU A 77 25.96 18.25 -21.13
N LEU A 78 26.82 17.23 -20.97
CA LEU A 78 27.29 16.75 -19.66
C LEU A 78 28.00 17.83 -18.84
N LYS A 79 28.55 18.86 -19.49
CA LYS A 79 29.25 19.98 -18.85
C LYS A 79 28.45 21.28 -18.91
N ASN A 80 27.18 21.21 -19.32
CA ASN A 80 26.33 22.38 -19.45
C ASN A 80 26.00 22.97 -18.07
N GLU A 81 25.81 24.28 -17.98
CA GLU A 81 25.38 24.94 -16.73
C GLU A 81 23.92 24.59 -16.37
N ASP A 82 23.08 24.29 -17.37
CA ASP A 82 21.69 23.89 -17.17
C ASP A 82 21.58 22.43 -16.69
N VAL A 83 21.03 22.27 -15.49
CA VAL A 83 20.79 20.98 -14.82
C VAL A 83 19.93 20.06 -15.69
N GLN A 84 18.93 20.58 -16.40
CA GLN A 84 18.02 19.76 -17.20
C GLN A 84 18.72 19.19 -18.44
N LEU A 85 19.65 19.94 -19.03
CA LEU A 85 20.46 19.46 -20.14
C LEU A 85 21.45 18.39 -19.66
N ARG A 86 22.11 18.58 -18.50
CA ARG A 86 22.94 17.55 -17.89
C ARG A 86 22.14 16.28 -17.59
N LEU A 87 20.95 16.42 -16.98
CA LEU A 87 20.07 15.30 -16.67
C LEU A 87 19.65 14.52 -17.93
N ASN A 88 19.31 15.23 -19.02
CA ASN A 88 18.99 14.62 -20.31
C ASN A 88 20.18 13.87 -20.90
N ALA A 89 21.39 14.44 -20.80
CA ALA A 89 22.61 13.76 -21.23
C ALA A 89 22.88 12.49 -20.40
N ILE A 90 22.70 12.53 -19.08
CA ILE A 90 22.84 11.37 -18.19
C ILE A 90 21.81 10.28 -18.52
N ARG A 91 20.54 10.62 -18.76
CA ARG A 91 19.53 9.63 -19.19
C ARG A 91 19.85 8.95 -20.52
N ASN A 92 20.78 9.52 -21.29
CA ASN A 92 21.26 8.97 -22.55
C ASN A 92 22.73 8.49 -22.47
N LEU A 93 23.23 8.23 -21.25
CA LEU A 93 24.62 7.83 -21.02
C LEU A 93 24.98 6.54 -21.77
N GLY A 94 24.04 5.60 -21.90
CA GLY A 94 24.22 4.38 -22.70
C GLY A 94 24.48 4.68 -24.19
N THR A 95 23.77 5.64 -24.77
CA THR A 95 23.97 6.09 -26.16
C THR A 95 25.35 6.72 -26.34
N ILE A 96 25.77 7.56 -25.38
CA ILE A 96 27.10 8.16 -25.37
C ILE A 96 28.18 7.07 -25.32
N ALA A 97 28.04 6.09 -24.43
CA ALA A 97 29.02 5.01 -24.30
C ALA A 97 29.05 4.05 -25.49
N LEU A 98 27.91 3.78 -26.14
CA LEU A 98 27.87 3.02 -27.39
C LEU A 98 28.67 3.71 -28.49
N ALA A 99 28.55 5.02 -28.59
CA ALA A 99 29.25 5.80 -29.60
C ALA A 99 30.76 5.94 -29.32
N LEU A 100 31.15 6.09 -28.04
CA LEU A 100 32.56 6.14 -27.64
C LEU A 100 33.25 4.77 -27.79
N GLY A 101 32.48 3.70 -27.59
CA GLY A 101 32.96 2.33 -27.55
C GLY A 101 33.64 1.97 -26.22
N PRO A 102 33.74 0.67 -25.88
CA PRO A 102 34.09 0.22 -24.54
C PRO A 102 35.40 0.75 -23.95
N LYS A 103 36.43 0.90 -24.78
CA LYS A 103 37.74 1.37 -24.32
C LYS A 103 37.69 2.83 -23.89
N ARG A 104 37.13 3.71 -24.73
CA ARG A 104 37.02 5.15 -24.42
C ARG A 104 36.00 5.40 -23.31
N THR A 105 34.95 4.59 -23.22
CA THR A 105 34.03 4.62 -22.07
C THR A 105 34.81 4.45 -20.77
N ARG A 106 35.72 3.47 -20.68
CA ARG A 106 36.54 3.26 -19.47
C ARG A 106 37.63 4.33 -19.26
N ASP A 107 38.26 4.78 -20.33
CA ASP A 107 39.43 5.67 -20.23
C ASP A 107 39.05 7.16 -20.11
N GLU A 108 37.85 7.55 -20.55
CA GLU A 108 37.39 8.94 -20.61
C GLU A 108 36.07 9.16 -19.85
N LEU A 109 35.01 8.42 -20.18
CA LEU A 109 33.68 8.68 -19.63
C LEU A 109 33.57 8.31 -18.14
N ILE A 110 34.07 7.14 -17.75
CA ILE A 110 34.02 6.69 -16.35
C ILE A 110 34.84 7.63 -15.43
N PRO A 111 36.09 8.01 -15.77
CA PRO A 111 36.83 9.03 -15.00
C PRO A 111 36.10 10.36 -14.94
N PHE A 112 35.47 10.81 -16.02
CA PHE A 112 34.67 12.03 -16.01
C PHE A 112 33.53 11.96 -14.99
N LEU A 113 32.74 10.88 -14.99
CA LEU A 113 31.66 10.68 -14.01
C LEU A 113 32.19 10.54 -12.58
N ASN A 114 33.38 9.95 -12.41
CA ASN A 114 34.02 9.81 -11.12
C ASN A 114 34.45 11.15 -10.51
N ASP A 115 34.86 12.10 -11.36
CA ASP A 115 35.28 13.44 -10.95
C ASP A 115 34.10 14.42 -10.81
N SER A 116 32.97 14.15 -11.48
CA SER A 116 31.73 14.95 -11.43
C SER A 116 30.79 14.57 -10.29
N ILE A 117 31.34 14.31 -9.10
CA ILE A 117 30.56 13.93 -7.90
C ILE A 117 29.97 15.15 -7.16
N ASP A 118 30.47 16.35 -7.46
CA ASP A 118 29.99 17.63 -6.93
C ASP A 118 28.96 18.26 -7.91
N ASP A 119 27.86 17.56 -8.17
CA ASP A 119 26.74 18.03 -9.01
C ASP A 119 25.42 18.03 -8.20
N GLU A 120 24.32 18.48 -8.80
CA GLU A 120 22.99 18.50 -8.20
C GLU A 120 22.48 17.08 -7.92
N ASP A 121 21.78 16.90 -6.80
CA ASP A 121 21.34 15.58 -6.31
C ASP A 121 20.51 14.79 -7.34
N GLU A 122 19.67 15.46 -8.14
CA GLU A 122 18.88 14.83 -9.21
C GLU A 122 19.77 14.23 -10.31
N VAL A 123 20.89 14.90 -10.64
CA VAL A 123 21.87 14.44 -11.63
C VAL A 123 22.64 13.25 -11.06
N LEU A 124 23.13 13.36 -9.81
CA LEU A 124 23.86 12.29 -9.14
C LEU A 124 23.01 11.03 -8.97
N LEU A 125 21.73 11.19 -8.65
CA LEU A 125 20.77 10.09 -8.55
C LEU A 125 20.60 9.38 -9.90
N ALA A 126 20.49 10.16 -11.00
CA ALA A 126 20.39 9.62 -12.34
C ALA A 126 21.68 8.87 -12.74
N VAL A 127 22.86 9.42 -12.43
CA VAL A 127 24.15 8.75 -12.67
C VAL A 127 24.21 7.42 -11.94
N ALA A 128 23.88 7.41 -10.64
CA ALA A 128 23.86 6.18 -9.84
C ALA A 128 22.96 5.11 -10.47
N GLY A 129 21.79 5.50 -10.97
CA GLY A 129 20.85 4.59 -11.63
C GLY A 129 21.36 4.02 -12.95
N GLU A 130 21.92 4.86 -13.82
CA GLU A 130 22.42 4.44 -15.14
C GLU A 130 23.62 3.50 -15.03
N LEU A 131 24.48 3.71 -14.04
CA LEU A 131 25.66 2.88 -13.82
C LEU A 131 25.34 1.42 -13.46
N ALA A 132 24.13 1.11 -12.98
CA ALA A 132 23.72 -0.24 -12.58
C ALA A 132 23.78 -1.26 -13.73
N ASN A 133 23.40 -0.83 -14.93
CA ASN A 133 23.33 -1.67 -16.14
C ASN A 133 24.49 -1.41 -17.11
N PHE A 134 25.55 -0.74 -16.65
CA PHE A 134 26.59 -0.21 -17.54
C PHE A 134 27.70 -1.21 -17.88
N SER A 135 27.58 -2.45 -17.40
CA SER A 135 28.60 -3.50 -17.56
C SER A 135 28.87 -3.82 -19.03
N GLU A 136 27.83 -3.88 -19.87
CA GLU A 136 28.00 -4.14 -21.31
C GLU A 136 28.74 -2.98 -22.02
N TYR A 137 28.46 -1.74 -21.64
CA TYR A 137 29.08 -0.56 -22.26
C TYR A 137 30.55 -0.37 -21.90
N VAL A 138 31.00 -0.88 -20.75
CA VAL A 138 32.43 -0.94 -20.39
C VAL A 138 33.13 -2.15 -20.98
N GLY A 139 32.47 -2.96 -21.82
CA GLY A 139 33.09 -4.12 -22.50
C GLY A 139 32.81 -5.46 -21.84
N GLY A 140 31.73 -5.55 -21.05
CA GLY A 140 31.24 -6.78 -20.44
C GLY A 140 31.78 -7.01 -19.02
N PRO A 141 31.46 -8.17 -18.42
CA PRO A 141 31.77 -8.50 -17.02
C PRO A 141 33.26 -8.39 -16.65
N GLU A 142 34.17 -8.70 -17.58
CA GLU A 142 35.63 -8.61 -17.39
C GLU A 142 36.09 -7.19 -16.98
N PHE A 143 35.33 -6.17 -17.38
CA PHE A 143 35.64 -4.76 -17.11
C PHE A 143 34.63 -4.08 -16.19
N ALA A 144 33.67 -4.81 -15.62
CA ALA A 144 32.64 -4.24 -14.76
C ALA A 144 33.21 -3.57 -13.49
N HIS A 145 34.41 -3.95 -13.03
CA HIS A 145 35.10 -3.31 -11.90
C HIS A 145 35.40 -1.82 -12.09
N TYR A 146 35.44 -1.31 -13.33
CA TYR A 146 35.60 0.13 -13.60
C TYR A 146 34.43 0.97 -13.06
N LEU A 147 33.24 0.38 -12.91
CA LEU A 147 32.05 1.05 -12.40
C LEU A 147 32.08 1.27 -10.88
N LEU A 148 32.97 0.56 -10.17
CA LEU A 148 33.03 0.59 -8.71
C LEU A 148 33.48 1.95 -8.17
N GLY A 149 34.43 2.62 -8.83
CA GLY A 149 34.96 3.92 -8.38
C GLY A 149 33.90 5.03 -8.32
N PRO A 150 33.22 5.35 -9.44
CA PRO A 150 32.16 6.36 -9.43
C PRO A 150 31.04 6.03 -8.43
N LEU A 151 30.62 4.76 -8.38
CA LEU A 151 29.57 4.32 -7.47
C LEU A 151 30.00 4.36 -6.00
N GLU A 152 31.28 4.13 -5.67
CA GLU A 152 31.82 4.31 -4.32
C GLU A 152 31.70 5.75 -3.85
N ASN A 153 32.07 6.71 -4.72
CA ASN A 153 31.98 8.13 -4.40
C ASN A 153 30.52 8.55 -4.20
N LEU A 154 29.62 8.11 -5.10
CA LEU A 154 28.17 8.35 -4.98
C LEU A 154 27.58 7.70 -3.72
N ALA A 155 28.13 6.56 -3.28
CA ALA A 155 27.74 5.92 -2.02
C ALA A 155 28.23 6.68 -0.78
N ALA A 156 29.12 7.66 -0.91
CA ALA A 156 29.67 8.43 0.20
C ALA A 156 29.05 9.84 0.36
N VAL A 157 28.25 10.31 -0.60
CA VAL A 157 27.66 11.66 -0.60
C VAL A 157 26.65 11.88 0.54
N GLU A 158 26.27 13.13 0.81
CA GLU A 158 25.37 13.49 1.91
C GLU A 158 23.89 13.14 1.64
N GLU A 159 23.46 13.17 0.38
CA GLU A 159 22.07 12.90 0.02
C GLU A 159 21.71 11.41 0.13
N VAL A 160 20.65 11.11 0.88
CA VAL A 160 20.26 9.73 1.22
C VAL A 160 19.81 8.97 -0.02
N LEU A 161 19.01 9.61 -0.89
CA LEU A 161 18.46 8.95 -2.07
C LEU A 161 19.56 8.55 -3.06
N VAL A 162 20.58 9.40 -3.24
CA VAL A 162 21.74 9.10 -4.09
C VAL A 162 22.53 7.92 -3.54
N ARG A 163 22.81 7.91 -2.23
CA ARG A 163 23.53 6.79 -1.59
C ARG A 163 22.78 5.47 -1.71
N ASP A 164 21.48 5.46 -1.42
CA ASP A 164 20.66 4.25 -1.49
C ASP A 164 20.64 3.69 -2.92
N LYS A 165 20.54 4.57 -3.93
CA LYS A 165 20.62 4.16 -5.34
C LYS A 165 22.01 3.66 -5.72
N ALA A 166 23.08 4.32 -5.26
CA ALA A 166 24.45 3.88 -5.52
C ALA A 166 24.73 2.50 -4.92
N VAL A 167 24.24 2.22 -3.70
CA VAL A 167 24.36 0.89 -3.06
C VAL A 167 23.58 -0.17 -3.84
N GLU A 168 22.37 0.13 -4.31
CA GLU A 168 21.59 -0.77 -5.19
C GLU A 168 22.38 -1.11 -6.47
N SER A 169 22.92 -0.10 -7.14
CA SER A 169 23.72 -0.26 -8.35
C SER A 169 25.03 -1.02 -8.10
N LEU A 170 25.70 -0.76 -6.98
CA LEU A 170 26.89 -1.52 -6.56
C LEU A 170 26.55 -3.00 -6.37
N CYS A 171 25.45 -3.32 -5.69
CA CYS A 171 25.01 -4.71 -5.52
C CYS A 171 24.78 -5.41 -6.87
N GLN A 172 24.20 -4.71 -7.85
CA GLN A 172 24.01 -5.23 -9.19
C GLN A 172 25.35 -5.45 -9.91
N VAL A 173 26.27 -4.49 -9.88
CA VAL A 173 27.61 -4.64 -10.48
C VAL A 173 28.38 -5.79 -9.82
N VAL A 174 28.35 -5.89 -8.49
CA VAL A 174 28.99 -6.98 -7.73
C VAL A 174 28.46 -8.35 -8.16
N SER A 175 27.19 -8.46 -8.55
CA SER A 175 26.59 -9.71 -9.04
C SER A 175 27.23 -10.24 -10.33
N VAL A 176 27.86 -9.39 -11.15
CA VAL A 176 28.55 -9.79 -12.39
C VAL A 176 30.06 -9.95 -12.25
N LEU A 177 30.67 -9.50 -11.15
CA LEU A 177 32.12 -9.61 -10.93
C LEU A 177 32.59 -11.06 -10.73
N ASP A 178 33.78 -11.36 -11.21
CA ASP A 178 34.48 -12.62 -10.93
C ASP A 178 35.26 -12.58 -9.60
N GLY A 179 35.81 -13.73 -9.18
CA GLY A 179 36.54 -13.84 -7.92
C GLY A 179 37.80 -12.96 -7.83
N GLN A 180 38.50 -12.74 -8.93
CA GLN A 180 39.70 -11.89 -8.96
C GLN A 180 39.31 -10.42 -8.79
N GLN A 181 38.26 -9.98 -9.48
CA GLN A 181 37.73 -8.63 -9.37
C GLN A 181 37.17 -8.35 -7.97
N ILE A 182 36.54 -9.35 -7.35
CA ILE A 182 36.06 -9.25 -5.96
C ILE A 182 37.24 -9.00 -5.01
N GLU A 183 38.31 -9.79 -5.13
CA GLU A 183 39.50 -9.66 -4.29
C GLU A 183 40.25 -8.34 -4.50
N GLN A 184 40.47 -7.95 -5.76
CA GLN A 184 41.35 -6.83 -6.10
C GLN A 184 40.65 -5.46 -6.05
N HIS A 185 39.32 -5.42 -6.23
CA HIS A 185 38.60 -4.15 -6.38
C HIS A 185 37.46 -3.99 -5.37
N PHE A 186 36.55 -4.96 -5.27
CA PHE A 186 35.37 -4.83 -4.41
C PHE A 186 35.72 -4.87 -2.91
N ILE A 187 36.52 -5.83 -2.46
CA ILE A 187 36.91 -5.92 -1.04
C ILE A 187 37.64 -4.65 -0.56
N PRO A 188 38.62 -4.10 -1.30
CA PRO A 188 39.23 -2.80 -0.96
C PRO A 188 38.23 -1.64 -0.88
N LEU A 189 37.27 -1.55 -1.80
CA LEU A 189 36.18 -0.57 -1.75
C LEU A 189 35.34 -0.74 -0.48
N LEU A 190 34.93 -1.96 -0.18
CA LEU A 190 34.12 -2.25 1.00
C LEU A 190 34.86 -1.89 2.30
N LYS A 191 36.18 -2.12 2.34
CA LYS A 191 37.05 -1.68 3.44
C LYS A 191 37.05 -0.17 3.60
N ARG A 192 37.27 0.58 2.52
CA ARG A 192 37.27 2.05 2.54
C ARG A 192 35.95 2.62 3.03
N LEU A 193 34.82 2.09 2.56
CA LEU A 193 33.49 2.51 3.02
C LEU A 193 33.25 2.13 4.50
N THR A 194 33.64 0.93 4.91
CA THR A 194 33.43 0.45 6.30
C THR A 194 34.26 1.23 7.32
N SER A 195 35.50 1.58 6.98
CA SER A 195 36.40 2.34 7.85
C SER A 195 36.44 3.83 7.54
N GLY A 196 35.48 4.34 6.75
CA GLY A 196 35.45 5.74 6.36
C GLY A 196 35.22 6.66 7.56
N GLU A 197 35.85 7.83 7.55
CA GLU A 197 35.73 8.82 8.64
C GLU A 197 34.28 9.29 8.81
N TRP A 198 33.61 9.55 7.69
CA TRP A 198 32.21 9.97 7.65
C TRP A 198 31.27 8.79 7.79
N PHE A 199 30.28 8.94 8.67
CA PHE A 199 29.29 7.88 8.93
C PHE A 199 28.43 7.56 7.69
N THR A 200 28.29 8.46 6.73
CA THR A 200 27.55 8.25 5.46
C THR A 200 28.12 7.06 4.68
N SER A 201 29.45 7.00 4.56
CA SER A 201 30.15 5.89 3.90
C SER A 201 29.93 4.56 4.62
N ARG A 202 29.97 4.57 5.96
CA ARG A 202 29.75 3.37 6.79
C ARG A 202 28.31 2.88 6.74
N ILE A 203 27.33 3.79 6.62
CA ILE A 203 25.93 3.45 6.36
C ILE A 203 25.81 2.68 5.03
N SER A 204 26.39 3.22 3.95
CA SER A 204 26.34 2.58 2.63
C SER A 204 27.03 1.22 2.62
N ALA A 205 28.14 1.08 3.33
CA ALA A 205 28.86 -0.18 3.46
C ALA A 205 27.96 -1.33 3.96
N ALA A 206 27.05 -1.05 4.90
CA ALA A 206 26.19 -2.07 5.51
C ALA A 206 25.35 -2.85 4.47
N GLY A 207 24.91 -2.19 3.40
CA GLY A 207 24.08 -2.79 2.35
C GLY A 207 24.84 -3.68 1.36
N LEU A 208 26.18 -3.63 1.33
CA LEU A 208 27.00 -4.28 0.31
C LEU A 208 27.46 -5.70 0.69
N TYR A 209 27.44 -6.05 1.97
CA TYR A 209 27.99 -7.32 2.47
C TYR A 209 27.25 -8.54 1.91
N ALA A 210 25.91 -8.47 1.84
CA ALA A 210 25.10 -9.59 1.34
C ALA A 210 25.41 -9.94 -0.13
N ALA A 211 25.70 -8.93 -0.97
CA ALA A 211 26.01 -9.15 -2.39
C ALA A 211 27.41 -9.74 -2.61
N GLY A 212 28.41 -9.27 -1.87
CA GLY A 212 29.81 -9.69 -2.06
C GLY A 212 30.21 -10.97 -1.31
N TYR A 213 29.62 -11.23 -0.15
CA TYR A 213 30.04 -12.34 0.73
C TYR A 213 30.00 -13.74 0.07
N PRO A 214 28.96 -14.12 -0.70
CA PRO A 214 28.91 -15.43 -1.37
C PRO A 214 30.01 -15.65 -2.42
N LYS A 215 30.62 -14.57 -2.91
CA LYS A 215 31.68 -14.62 -3.94
C LYS A 215 33.09 -14.70 -3.37
N CYS A 216 33.23 -14.57 -2.06
CA CYS A 216 34.51 -14.53 -1.38
C CYS A 216 35.00 -15.95 -1.01
N ASN A 217 36.31 -16.11 -0.90
CA ASN A 217 36.92 -17.31 -0.33
C ASN A 217 36.76 -17.34 1.22
N PRO A 218 37.02 -18.47 1.90
CA PRO A 218 36.79 -18.58 3.36
C PRO A 218 37.57 -17.59 4.23
N GLU A 219 38.78 -17.19 3.81
CA GLU A 219 39.60 -16.21 4.53
C GLU A 219 38.99 -14.81 4.42
N GLN A 220 38.62 -14.42 3.20
CA GLN A 220 37.92 -13.16 2.91
C GLN A 220 36.56 -13.11 3.61
N GLN A 221 35.79 -14.19 3.62
CA GLN A 221 34.52 -14.27 4.35
C GLN A 221 34.71 -14.03 5.85
N THR A 222 35.79 -14.56 6.42
CA THR A 222 36.14 -14.33 7.84
C THR A 222 36.43 -12.87 8.12
N GLU A 223 37.19 -12.23 7.23
CA GLU A 223 37.46 -10.79 7.31
C GLU A 223 36.16 -9.96 7.20
N LEU A 224 35.30 -10.26 6.22
CA LEU A 224 34.03 -9.56 6.01
C LEU A 224 33.09 -9.68 7.21
N ARG A 225 32.98 -10.85 7.86
CA ARG A 225 32.20 -10.98 9.10
C ARG A 225 32.75 -10.09 10.22
N GLY A 226 34.07 -10.03 10.35
CA GLY A 226 34.73 -9.16 11.33
C GLY A 226 34.48 -7.67 11.08
N MET A 227 34.50 -7.24 9.81
CA MET A 227 34.20 -5.86 9.42
C MET A 227 32.72 -5.51 9.62
N TYR A 228 31.79 -6.40 9.25
CA TYR A 228 30.37 -6.18 9.51
C TYR A 228 30.06 -6.09 11.01
N ALA A 229 30.73 -6.89 11.83
CA ALA A 229 30.63 -6.81 13.28
C ALA A 229 31.08 -5.45 13.87
N GLN A 230 31.95 -4.72 13.17
CA GLN A 230 32.32 -3.34 13.53
C GLN A 230 31.14 -2.39 13.28
N LEU A 231 30.45 -2.51 12.14
CA LEU A 231 29.27 -1.69 11.83
C LEU A 231 28.12 -1.90 12.81
N MET A 232 27.88 -3.15 13.25
CA MET A 232 26.88 -3.47 14.26
C MET A 232 27.20 -2.88 15.64
N GLN A 233 28.46 -2.50 15.89
CA GLN A 233 28.94 -1.93 17.16
C GLN A 233 29.47 -0.50 17.00
N ASP A 234 29.14 0.17 15.88
CA ASP A 234 29.60 1.53 15.60
C ASP A 234 29.09 2.51 16.67
N ASP A 235 29.92 3.48 17.04
CA ASP A 235 29.53 4.51 18.02
C ASP A 235 28.38 5.37 17.49
N THR A 236 28.25 5.50 16.16
CA THR A 236 27.21 6.29 15.50
C THR A 236 25.93 5.47 15.34
N PRO A 237 24.80 5.86 15.96
CA PRO A 237 23.59 5.06 15.90
C PRO A 237 23.00 4.90 14.50
N MET A 238 23.22 5.87 13.61
CA MET A 238 22.77 5.79 12.22
C MET A 238 23.44 4.63 11.46
N VAL A 239 24.70 4.30 11.80
CA VAL A 239 25.44 3.17 11.21
C VAL A 239 24.91 1.86 11.78
N ARG A 240 24.72 1.76 13.10
CA ARG A 240 24.11 0.57 13.72
C ARG A 240 22.70 0.30 13.19
N ARG A 241 21.93 1.35 12.95
CA ARG A 241 20.61 1.27 12.30
C ARG A 241 20.71 0.72 10.88
N ALA A 242 21.68 1.17 10.09
CA ALA A 242 21.91 0.67 8.73
C ALA A 242 22.38 -0.80 8.73
N ALA A 243 23.22 -1.19 9.70
CA ALA A 243 23.62 -2.56 9.93
C ALA A 243 22.41 -3.44 10.28
N ALA A 244 21.60 -3.05 11.26
CA ALA A 244 20.35 -3.76 11.60
C ALA A 244 19.44 -3.93 10.37
N LYS A 245 19.15 -2.85 9.62
CA LYS A 245 18.35 -2.92 8.39
C LYS A 245 18.88 -3.95 7.37
N SER A 246 20.19 -4.11 7.29
CA SER A 246 20.84 -4.98 6.30
C SER A 246 21.14 -6.39 6.83
N LEU A 247 20.84 -6.66 8.11
CA LEU A 247 21.21 -7.90 8.78
C LEU A 247 20.41 -9.09 8.25
N GLY A 248 19.10 -8.99 8.09
CA GLY A 248 18.27 -10.05 7.53
C GLY A 248 18.79 -10.61 6.18
N PRO A 249 18.99 -9.77 5.14
CA PRO A 249 19.59 -10.20 3.88
C PRO A 249 20.98 -10.80 4.01
N PHE A 250 21.84 -10.24 4.88
CA PHE A 250 23.18 -10.76 5.09
C PHE A 250 23.17 -12.11 5.83
N ALA A 251 22.30 -12.28 6.83
CA ALA A 251 22.15 -13.51 7.59
C ALA A 251 21.82 -14.72 6.68
N LYS A 252 21.03 -14.50 5.63
CA LYS A 252 20.69 -15.54 4.64
C LYS A 252 21.87 -16.05 3.82
N THR A 253 22.96 -15.28 3.71
CA THR A 253 24.15 -15.67 2.97
C THR A 253 25.21 -16.34 3.84
N LEU A 254 25.01 -16.37 5.16
CA LEU A 254 25.92 -16.98 6.13
C LEU A 254 25.58 -18.44 6.36
N ASP A 255 26.60 -19.25 6.64
CA ASP A 255 26.38 -20.57 7.23
C ASP A 255 25.80 -20.41 8.64
N LYS A 256 24.91 -21.33 9.01
CA LYS A 256 24.25 -21.35 10.32
C LYS A 256 25.25 -21.26 11.49
N GLU A 257 26.39 -21.97 11.41
CA GLU A 257 27.40 -21.94 12.47
C GLU A 257 27.98 -20.54 12.68
N HIS A 258 28.32 -19.85 11.58
CA HIS A 258 28.84 -18.49 11.62
C HIS A 258 27.81 -17.49 12.14
N LEU A 259 26.54 -17.64 11.71
CA LEU A 259 25.43 -16.83 12.20
C LEU A 259 25.28 -16.96 13.72
N VAL A 260 25.24 -18.19 14.24
CA VAL A 260 25.02 -18.45 15.67
C VAL A 260 26.22 -18.02 16.52
N GLN A 261 27.46 -18.27 16.08
CA GLN A 261 28.63 -17.99 16.90
C GLN A 261 29.08 -16.52 16.87
N GLN A 262 28.96 -15.83 15.73
CA GLN A 262 29.57 -14.51 15.54
C GLN A 262 28.54 -13.39 15.44
N ILE A 263 27.41 -13.61 14.77
CA ILE A 263 26.43 -12.57 14.49
C ILE A 263 25.33 -12.52 15.56
N MET A 264 24.84 -13.68 16.04
CA MET A 264 23.80 -13.76 17.05
C MET A 264 24.11 -12.94 18.32
N PRO A 265 25.32 -12.99 18.91
CA PRO A 265 25.63 -12.16 20.08
C PRO A 265 25.54 -10.65 19.80
N LEU A 266 25.83 -10.22 18.57
CA LEU A 266 25.75 -8.83 18.15
C LEU A 266 24.30 -8.41 17.88
N PHE A 267 23.50 -9.28 17.27
CA PHE A 267 22.07 -9.09 17.11
C PHE A 267 21.37 -8.88 18.47
N ILE A 268 21.69 -9.70 19.47
CA ILE A 268 21.15 -9.55 20.83
C ILE A 268 21.60 -8.23 21.50
N LYS A 269 22.77 -7.70 21.16
CA LYS A 269 23.16 -6.36 21.61
C LYS A 269 22.29 -5.28 20.93
N LEU A 270 22.04 -5.38 19.62
CA LEU A 270 21.19 -4.44 18.90
C LEU A 270 19.74 -4.45 19.39
N THR A 271 19.21 -5.60 19.83
CA THR A 271 17.85 -5.66 20.40
C THR A 271 17.76 -4.94 21.74
N ASN A 272 18.89 -4.61 22.37
CA ASN A 272 19.01 -3.87 23.62
C ASN A 272 19.71 -2.51 23.41
N ASP A 273 19.77 -2.01 22.17
CA ASP A 273 20.41 -0.75 21.82
C ASP A 273 19.78 0.44 22.57
N ASP A 274 20.54 1.51 22.80
CA ASP A 274 20.03 2.70 23.47
C ASP A 274 18.99 3.44 22.62
N GLN A 275 19.13 3.39 21.29
CA GLN A 275 18.21 4.01 20.34
C GLN A 275 17.07 3.07 19.93
N ASP A 276 15.83 3.54 20.07
CA ASP A 276 14.66 2.75 19.68
C ASP A 276 14.58 2.50 18.17
N THR A 277 15.07 3.45 17.36
CA THR A 277 15.18 3.33 15.89
C THR A 277 16.06 2.18 15.42
N VAL A 278 17.01 1.73 16.26
CA VAL A 278 17.81 0.52 16.01
C VAL A 278 17.03 -0.71 16.47
N ARG A 279 16.52 -0.71 17.72
CA ARG A 279 15.78 -1.83 18.29
C ARG A 279 14.57 -2.24 17.45
N LEU A 280 13.83 -1.29 16.89
CA LEU A 280 12.62 -1.58 16.12
C LEU A 280 12.91 -2.37 14.83
N LEU A 281 14.09 -2.18 14.22
CA LEU A 281 14.49 -2.92 13.00
C LEU A 281 14.82 -4.38 13.31
N THR A 282 15.27 -4.67 14.54
CA THR A 282 15.64 -6.03 14.95
C THR A 282 14.45 -7.00 15.01
N VAL A 283 13.22 -6.50 14.97
CA VAL A 283 12.01 -7.35 14.93
C VAL A 283 11.92 -8.09 13.59
N GLU A 284 12.19 -7.41 12.48
CA GLU A 284 12.20 -8.03 11.14
C GLU A 284 13.38 -9.00 11.01
N ASP A 285 14.56 -8.61 11.54
CA ASP A 285 15.72 -9.50 11.61
C ASP A 285 15.42 -10.78 12.39
N LEU A 286 14.65 -10.70 13.48
CA LEU A 286 14.23 -11.86 14.26
C LEU A 286 13.45 -12.85 13.40
N VAL A 287 12.51 -12.36 12.58
CA VAL A 287 11.75 -13.19 11.63
C VAL A 287 12.70 -13.84 10.62
N GLN A 288 13.60 -13.07 10.00
CA GLN A 288 14.52 -13.63 8.99
C GLN A 288 15.48 -14.67 9.58
N ILE A 289 16.01 -14.43 10.78
CA ILE A 289 16.92 -15.35 11.49
C ILE A 289 16.18 -16.62 11.94
N SER A 290 14.91 -16.51 12.32
CA SER A 290 14.12 -17.67 12.76
C SER A 290 14.00 -18.76 11.69
N HIS A 291 13.98 -18.38 10.41
CA HIS A 291 13.92 -19.31 9.28
C HIS A 291 15.23 -20.09 9.06
N ILE A 292 16.33 -19.66 9.69
CA ILE A 292 17.66 -20.30 9.58
C ILE A 292 17.91 -21.23 10.79
N LEU A 293 17.29 -20.93 11.93
CA LEU A 293 17.47 -21.68 13.17
C LEU A 293 16.50 -22.86 13.28
N THR A 294 16.85 -23.80 14.15
CA THR A 294 15.93 -24.88 14.57
C THR A 294 14.91 -24.34 15.59
N PRO A 295 13.73 -24.98 15.72
CA PRO A 295 12.73 -24.59 16.71
C PRO A 295 13.28 -24.50 18.14
N GLU A 296 14.18 -25.41 18.53
CA GLU A 296 14.81 -25.41 19.85
C GLU A 296 15.72 -24.19 20.07
N GLU A 297 16.51 -23.81 19.06
CA GLU A 297 17.37 -22.62 19.12
C GLU A 297 16.54 -21.33 19.14
N CYS A 298 15.47 -21.28 18.34
CA CYS A 298 14.48 -20.20 18.35
C CYS A 298 13.87 -20.02 19.75
N GLN A 299 13.46 -21.13 20.39
CA GLN A 299 12.89 -21.11 21.74
C GLN A 299 13.90 -20.63 22.78
N GLN A 300 15.16 -21.04 22.69
CA GLN A 300 16.18 -20.69 23.68
C GLN A 300 16.69 -19.25 23.52
N THR A 301 16.77 -18.74 22.29
CA THR A 301 17.47 -17.48 21.99
C THR A 301 16.54 -16.36 21.54
N LEU A 302 15.62 -16.65 20.61
CA LEU A 302 14.76 -15.63 20.00
C LEU A 302 13.52 -15.33 20.84
N LEU A 303 12.91 -16.35 21.47
CA LEU A 303 11.70 -16.16 22.27
C LEU A 303 11.89 -15.19 23.46
N PRO A 304 12.97 -15.26 24.27
CA PRO A 304 13.21 -14.27 25.32
C PRO A 304 13.37 -12.85 24.76
N THR A 305 14.07 -12.73 23.63
CA THR A 305 14.29 -11.46 22.92
C THR A 305 12.97 -10.86 22.43
N LEU A 306 12.12 -11.66 21.79
CA LEU A 306 10.78 -11.25 21.36
C LEU A 306 9.93 -10.75 22.53
N LYS A 307 9.91 -11.50 23.65
CA LYS A 307 9.17 -11.10 24.85
C LYS A 307 9.67 -9.77 25.42
N SER A 308 10.98 -9.55 25.40
CA SER A 308 11.59 -8.27 25.80
C SER A 308 11.17 -7.12 24.88
N LEU A 309 11.24 -7.32 23.55
CA LEU A 309 10.87 -6.30 22.56
C LEU A 309 9.38 -5.95 22.62
N GLY A 310 8.50 -6.92 22.86
CA GLY A 310 7.06 -6.65 23.01
C GLY A 310 6.69 -5.97 24.34
N GLN A 311 7.64 -5.83 25.27
CA GLN A 311 7.53 -5.05 26.51
C GLN A 311 8.47 -3.84 26.52
N ASP A 312 9.02 -3.46 25.36
CA ASP A 312 9.98 -2.37 25.25
C ASP A 312 9.39 -1.04 25.74
N LYS A 313 10.25 -0.17 26.28
CA LYS A 313 9.87 1.19 26.72
C LYS A 313 9.27 2.03 25.58
N SER A 314 9.75 1.87 24.34
CA SER A 314 9.27 2.57 23.16
C SER A 314 8.08 1.86 22.55
N TRP A 315 6.97 2.58 22.43
CA TRP A 315 5.76 2.05 21.79
C TRP A 315 6.00 1.67 20.32
N ARG A 316 6.98 2.30 19.65
CA ARG A 316 7.33 1.97 18.25
C ARG A 316 7.91 0.57 18.12
N VAL A 317 8.73 0.15 19.09
CA VAL A 317 9.27 -1.21 19.10
C VAL A 317 8.15 -2.22 19.36
N ARG A 318 7.26 -1.93 20.32
CA ARG A 318 6.08 -2.77 20.60
C ARG A 318 5.12 -2.83 19.42
N TYR A 319 4.95 -1.71 18.70
CA TYR A 319 4.20 -1.63 17.45
C TYR A 319 4.79 -2.57 16.40
N MET A 320 6.12 -2.56 16.19
CA MET A 320 6.77 -3.48 15.24
C MET A 320 6.57 -4.95 15.61
N VAL A 321 6.57 -5.29 16.91
CA VAL A 321 6.24 -6.65 17.37
C VAL A 321 4.79 -7.00 17.06
N ALA A 322 3.86 -6.08 17.30
CA ALA A 322 2.44 -6.29 17.04
C ALA A 322 2.12 -6.38 15.53
N SER A 323 2.78 -5.58 14.68
CA SER A 323 2.58 -5.60 13.23
C SER A 323 3.06 -6.90 12.59
N ASN A 324 4.15 -7.47 13.11
CA ASN A 324 4.74 -8.72 12.62
C ASN A 324 4.30 -9.95 13.44
N PHE A 325 3.28 -9.83 14.29
CA PHE A 325 2.95 -10.87 15.27
C PHE A 325 2.60 -12.21 14.63
N GLY A 326 1.89 -12.22 13.49
CA GLY A 326 1.56 -13.44 12.75
C GLY A 326 2.81 -14.16 12.25
N GLU A 327 3.70 -13.45 11.53
CA GLU A 327 4.96 -14.01 11.02
C GLU A 327 5.85 -14.52 12.16
N LEU A 328 5.87 -13.82 13.29
CA LEU A 328 6.59 -14.24 14.50
C LEU A 328 6.02 -15.52 15.11
N CYS A 329 4.70 -15.72 15.07
CA CYS A 329 4.08 -16.97 15.52
C CYS A 329 4.43 -18.13 14.58
N ASP A 330 4.39 -17.90 13.27
CA ASP A 330 4.74 -18.91 12.25
C ASP A 330 6.21 -19.31 12.36
N ALA A 331 7.10 -18.32 12.55
CA ALA A 331 8.53 -18.46 12.75
C ALA A 331 8.91 -19.33 13.97
N LEU A 332 8.22 -19.14 15.09
CA LEU A 332 8.49 -19.86 16.34
C LEU A 332 7.76 -21.21 16.41
N GLY A 333 6.77 -21.43 15.54
CA GLY A 333 5.94 -22.62 15.50
C GLY A 333 4.70 -22.53 16.40
N GLU A 334 3.61 -23.14 15.93
CA GLU A 334 2.26 -23.02 16.53
C GLU A 334 2.21 -23.43 18.01
N SER A 335 2.97 -24.45 18.43
CA SER A 335 2.97 -24.92 19.82
C SER A 335 3.51 -23.86 20.78
N ILE A 336 4.66 -23.24 20.43
CA ILE A 336 5.25 -22.19 21.24
C ILE A 336 4.37 -20.95 21.21
N ALA A 337 3.80 -20.60 20.05
CA ALA A 337 2.89 -19.48 19.94
C ALA A 337 1.68 -19.62 20.88
N ARG A 338 1.08 -20.81 20.93
CA ARG A 338 -0.05 -21.11 21.82
C ARG A 338 0.30 -21.03 23.30
N ASP A 339 1.46 -21.57 23.70
CA ASP A 339 1.79 -21.71 25.12
C ASP A 339 2.45 -20.45 25.71
N GLU A 340 3.25 -19.74 24.91
CA GLU A 340 4.17 -18.70 25.40
C GLU A 340 3.82 -17.28 24.95
N LEU A 341 3.09 -17.12 23.83
CA LEU A 341 2.82 -15.79 23.25
C LEU A 341 1.45 -15.23 23.59
N VAL A 342 0.53 -16.01 24.17
CA VAL A 342 -0.80 -15.53 24.58
C VAL A 342 -0.69 -14.34 25.53
N ASN A 343 0.16 -14.42 26.55
CA ASN A 343 0.35 -13.32 27.50
C ASN A 343 0.97 -12.09 26.82
N LEU A 344 1.86 -12.29 25.84
CA LEU A 344 2.46 -11.20 25.08
C LEU A 344 1.39 -10.48 24.25
N PHE A 345 0.55 -11.23 23.54
CA PHE A 345 -0.57 -10.70 22.77
C PHE A 345 -1.55 -9.93 23.66
N VAL A 346 -1.89 -10.48 24.83
CA VAL A 346 -2.76 -9.82 25.82
C VAL A 346 -2.16 -8.52 26.35
N ASN A 347 -0.84 -8.43 26.49
CA ASN A 347 -0.18 -7.19 26.90
C ASN A 347 -0.22 -6.14 25.77
N LEU A 348 0.00 -6.55 24.52
CA LEU A 348 -0.03 -5.66 23.35
C LEU A 348 -1.45 -5.15 23.04
N ILE A 349 -2.49 -5.98 23.23
CA ILE A 349 -3.88 -5.55 23.02
C ILE A 349 -4.35 -4.59 24.14
N LYS A 350 -3.71 -4.66 25.31
CA LYS A 350 -3.93 -3.77 26.46
C LYS A 350 -2.88 -2.67 26.58
N ASP A 351 -2.12 -2.42 25.51
CA ASP A 351 -1.03 -1.44 25.52
C ASP A 351 -1.51 -0.06 25.98
N SER A 352 -0.63 0.78 26.51
CA SER A 352 -0.99 2.16 26.83
C SER A 352 -1.25 3.01 25.58
N GLU A 353 -0.59 2.68 24.46
CA GLU A 353 -0.62 3.46 23.22
C GLU A 353 -1.72 2.98 22.26
N GLY A 354 -2.49 3.91 21.71
CA GLY A 354 -3.64 3.59 20.87
C GLY A 354 -3.24 2.88 19.57
N GLU A 355 -2.14 3.28 18.95
CA GLU A 355 -1.67 2.69 17.68
C GLU A 355 -1.26 1.22 17.84
N VAL A 356 -0.67 0.86 18.98
CA VAL A 356 -0.31 -0.54 19.30
C VAL A 356 -1.57 -1.39 19.48
N LYS A 357 -2.59 -0.88 20.17
CA LYS A 357 -3.89 -1.57 20.30
C LYS A 357 -4.55 -1.81 18.95
N VAL A 358 -4.57 -0.79 18.09
CA VAL A 358 -5.18 -0.84 16.75
C VAL A 358 -4.57 -1.94 15.89
N ILE A 359 -3.24 -2.01 15.82
CA ILE A 359 -2.58 -3.05 15.03
C ILE A 359 -2.77 -4.43 15.65
N THR A 360 -2.73 -4.53 16.99
CA THR A 360 -2.87 -5.82 17.70
C THR A 360 -4.27 -6.42 17.53
N ILE A 361 -5.34 -5.62 17.66
CA ILE A 361 -6.72 -6.13 17.43
C ILE A 361 -6.92 -6.57 15.98
N GLY A 362 -6.21 -5.96 15.02
CA GLY A 362 -6.16 -6.40 13.63
C GLY A 362 -5.64 -7.84 13.45
N GLN A 363 -4.72 -8.25 14.31
CA GLN A 363 -4.14 -9.60 14.30
C GLN A 363 -4.96 -10.64 15.08
N ALA A 364 -5.97 -10.21 15.86
CA ALA A 364 -6.73 -11.09 16.74
C ALA A 364 -7.46 -12.24 16.02
N PRO A 365 -8.07 -12.06 14.83
CA PRO A 365 -8.69 -13.16 14.10
C PRO A 365 -7.69 -14.24 13.67
N SER A 366 -6.50 -13.84 13.22
CA SER A 366 -5.45 -14.77 12.79
C SER A 366 -4.88 -15.52 14.00
N PHE A 367 -4.55 -14.80 15.07
CA PHE A 367 -4.04 -15.41 16.30
C PHE A 367 -5.10 -16.31 16.98
N GLY A 368 -6.37 -15.92 16.92
CA GLY A 368 -7.50 -16.70 17.44
C GLY A 368 -7.63 -18.08 16.81
N LYS A 369 -7.18 -18.28 15.56
CA LYS A 369 -7.18 -19.61 14.90
C LYS A 369 -6.11 -20.55 15.45
N MET A 370 -5.07 -20.02 16.11
CA MET A 370 -3.92 -20.79 16.59
C MET A 370 -4.11 -21.29 18.03
N VAL A 371 -4.96 -20.60 18.80
CA VAL A 371 -5.26 -20.89 20.21
C VAL A 371 -6.57 -21.66 20.36
N ASP A 372 -6.74 -22.32 21.50
CA ASP A 372 -7.97 -23.03 21.83
C ASP A 372 -9.11 -22.06 22.23
N GLU A 373 -10.35 -22.53 22.12
CA GLU A 373 -11.56 -21.76 22.41
C GLU A 373 -11.58 -21.19 23.84
N LEU A 374 -11.09 -21.94 24.84
CA LEU A 374 -11.04 -21.47 26.23
C LEU A 374 -10.10 -20.28 26.37
N THR A 375 -8.94 -20.33 25.73
CA THR A 375 -8.01 -19.19 25.68
C THR A 375 -8.65 -17.95 25.06
N ILE A 376 -9.45 -18.09 24.00
CA ILE A 376 -10.17 -16.97 23.39
C ILE A 376 -11.16 -16.38 24.40
N LEU A 377 -11.96 -17.21 25.06
CA LEU A 377 -13.00 -16.78 26.00
C LEU A 377 -12.42 -16.15 27.28
N ASP A 378 -11.37 -16.74 27.85
CA ASP A 378 -10.82 -16.33 29.15
C ASP A 378 -9.78 -15.22 29.05
N LYS A 379 -9.08 -15.12 27.91
CA LYS A 379 -7.97 -14.17 27.74
C LYS A 379 -8.26 -13.07 26.73
N LEU A 380 -8.70 -13.43 25.51
CA LEU A 380 -8.87 -12.45 24.43
C LEU A 380 -10.16 -11.66 24.55
N LEU A 381 -11.28 -12.34 24.80
CA LEU A 381 -12.61 -11.73 24.84
C LEU A 381 -12.74 -10.62 25.92
N PRO A 382 -12.20 -10.76 27.15
CA PRO A 382 -12.18 -9.66 28.11
C PRO A 382 -11.44 -8.43 27.57
N CYS A 383 -10.34 -8.62 26.84
CA CYS A 383 -9.61 -7.51 26.21
C CYS A 383 -10.49 -6.82 25.15
N VAL A 384 -11.15 -7.61 24.29
CA VAL A 384 -12.06 -7.06 23.27
C VAL A 384 -13.19 -6.24 23.92
N LYS A 385 -13.76 -6.73 25.03
CA LYS A 385 -14.78 -5.99 25.80
C LYS A 385 -14.28 -4.64 26.30
N ASP A 386 -13.05 -4.59 26.81
CA ASP A 386 -12.42 -3.35 27.25
C ASP A 386 -12.19 -2.38 26.07
N LEU A 387 -11.76 -2.90 24.91
CA LEU A 387 -11.50 -2.07 23.73
C LEU A 387 -12.76 -1.49 23.06
N VAL A 388 -13.92 -2.15 23.19
CA VAL A 388 -15.20 -1.63 22.69
C VAL A 388 -15.58 -0.30 23.35
N ILE A 389 -15.13 -0.07 24.59
CA ILE A 389 -15.37 1.18 25.33
C ILE A 389 -14.12 2.06 25.43
N ASP A 390 -13.11 1.81 24.59
CA ASP A 390 -11.87 2.58 24.65
C ASP A 390 -12.13 4.07 24.37
N THR A 391 -11.43 4.93 25.09
CA THR A 391 -11.51 6.39 24.89
C THR A 391 -11.07 6.79 23.48
N ASN A 392 -10.14 6.05 22.86
CA ASN A 392 -9.63 6.34 21.54
C ASN A 392 -10.57 5.78 20.45
N GLN A 393 -11.16 6.68 19.66
CA GLN A 393 -12.09 6.33 18.59
C GLN A 393 -11.47 5.40 17.52
N HIS A 394 -10.17 5.52 17.24
CA HIS A 394 -9.49 4.68 16.25
C HIS A 394 -9.35 3.24 16.75
N VAL A 395 -9.17 3.06 18.06
CA VAL A 395 -9.17 1.73 18.70
C VAL A 395 -10.55 1.09 18.56
N ARG A 396 -11.62 1.82 18.91
CA ARG A 396 -12.99 1.32 18.76
C ARG A 396 -13.32 0.99 17.29
N ALA A 397 -12.86 1.81 16.35
CA ALA A 397 -13.06 1.58 14.91
C ALA A 397 -12.30 0.33 14.42
N ALA A 398 -11.10 0.09 14.96
CA ALA A 398 -10.33 -1.12 14.68
C ALA A 398 -10.99 -2.38 15.25
N VAL A 399 -11.57 -2.31 16.46
CA VAL A 399 -12.38 -3.42 17.00
C VAL A 399 -13.56 -3.70 16.10
N ALA A 400 -14.32 -2.68 15.70
CA ALA A 400 -15.47 -2.82 14.81
C ALA A 400 -15.14 -3.52 13.48
N SER A 401 -13.96 -3.25 12.92
CA SER A 401 -13.51 -3.88 11.67
C SER A 401 -13.15 -5.36 11.84
N ASN A 402 -12.61 -5.76 13.00
CA ASN A 402 -11.95 -7.05 13.18
C ASN A 402 -12.75 -8.07 14.03
N ILE A 403 -13.66 -7.62 14.89
CA ILE A 403 -14.40 -8.49 15.82
C ILE A 403 -15.22 -9.58 15.12
N CYS A 404 -15.73 -9.33 13.89
CA CYS A 404 -16.41 -10.35 13.07
C CYS A 404 -15.50 -11.53 12.69
N GLY A 405 -14.19 -11.33 12.63
CA GLY A 405 -13.24 -12.39 12.32
C GLY A 405 -13.19 -13.49 13.38
N LEU A 406 -13.66 -13.22 14.60
CA LEU A 406 -13.73 -14.19 15.70
C LEU A 406 -15.00 -15.07 15.64
N ALA A 407 -16.05 -14.64 14.94
CA ALA A 407 -17.32 -15.36 14.92
C ALA A 407 -17.23 -16.78 14.30
N PRO A 408 -16.52 -16.99 13.17
CA PRO A 408 -16.33 -18.34 12.63
C PRO A 408 -15.53 -19.27 13.55
N ILE A 409 -14.72 -18.72 14.45
CA ILE A 409 -13.85 -19.47 15.36
C ILE A 409 -14.64 -19.95 16.59
N LEU A 410 -15.45 -19.07 17.17
CA LEU A 410 -16.29 -19.36 18.34
C LEU A 410 -17.58 -20.14 17.98
N GLY A 411 -17.95 -20.15 16.70
CA GLY A 411 -19.22 -20.75 16.26
C GLY A 411 -20.44 -19.93 16.70
N LYS A 412 -21.63 -20.43 16.34
CA LYS A 412 -22.88 -19.67 16.41
C LYS A 412 -23.30 -19.31 17.84
N ASP A 413 -23.30 -20.28 18.75
CA ASP A 413 -23.88 -20.11 20.09
C ASP A 413 -23.05 -19.11 20.92
N LEU A 414 -21.72 -19.28 20.94
CA LEU A 414 -20.82 -18.36 21.63
C LEU A 414 -20.77 -16.98 20.98
N THR A 415 -20.89 -16.90 19.65
CA THR A 415 -21.00 -15.59 18.96
C THR A 415 -22.24 -14.83 19.42
N ILE A 416 -23.38 -15.51 19.56
CA ILE A 416 -24.63 -14.90 20.03
C ILE A 416 -24.52 -14.50 21.51
N GLU A 417 -23.91 -15.34 22.33
CA GLU A 417 -23.76 -15.09 23.77
C GLU A 417 -22.79 -13.94 24.07
N TYR A 418 -21.62 -13.93 23.41
CA TYR A 418 -20.49 -13.08 23.79
C TYR A 418 -20.20 -11.93 22.82
N LEU A 419 -20.28 -12.16 21.51
CA LEU A 419 -19.91 -11.13 20.52
C LEU A 419 -21.09 -10.23 20.17
N LEU A 420 -22.31 -10.75 20.09
CA LEU A 420 -23.50 -9.96 19.76
C LEU A 420 -23.70 -8.74 20.66
N PRO A 421 -23.57 -8.84 22.00
CA PRO A 421 -23.70 -7.66 22.86
C PRO A 421 -22.69 -6.56 22.50
N LEU A 422 -21.48 -6.94 22.11
CA LEU A 422 -20.40 -6.03 21.71
C LEU A 422 -20.69 -5.38 20.35
N PHE A 423 -21.20 -6.16 19.40
CA PHE A 423 -21.69 -5.64 18.12
C PHE A 423 -22.76 -4.57 18.31
N LEU A 424 -23.79 -4.88 19.11
CA LEU A 424 -24.90 -3.96 19.36
C LEU A 424 -24.43 -2.67 20.04
N GLN A 425 -23.35 -2.73 20.81
CA GLN A 425 -22.74 -1.56 21.44
C GLN A 425 -21.97 -0.71 20.43
N LEU A 426 -21.08 -1.31 19.62
CA LEU A 426 -20.34 -0.61 18.57
C LEU A 426 -21.26 0.01 17.50
N LEU A 427 -22.39 -0.63 17.21
CA LEU A 427 -23.39 -0.09 16.30
C LEU A 427 -24.09 1.18 16.78
N LYS A 428 -23.99 1.47 18.08
CA LYS A 428 -24.53 2.67 18.72
C LYS A 428 -23.42 3.66 19.11
N ASP A 429 -22.21 3.49 18.58
CA ASP A 429 -21.09 4.37 18.89
C ASP A 429 -21.33 5.79 18.38
N ASP A 430 -20.83 6.78 19.10
CA ASP A 430 -20.92 8.18 18.70
C ASP A 430 -20.06 8.48 17.46
N PHE A 431 -18.96 7.74 17.25
CA PHE A 431 -18.06 7.94 16.13
C PHE A 431 -18.57 7.24 14.85
N PRO A 432 -18.78 7.96 13.74
CA PRO A 432 -19.32 7.39 12.52
C PRO A 432 -18.52 6.19 12.00
N ASP A 433 -17.19 6.27 11.96
CA ASP A 433 -16.39 5.20 11.35
C ASP A 433 -16.48 3.88 12.12
N VAL A 434 -16.71 3.92 13.44
CA VAL A 434 -16.98 2.71 14.25
C VAL A 434 -18.24 2.02 13.74
N ARG A 435 -19.32 2.79 13.60
CA ARG A 435 -20.61 2.28 13.13
C ARG A 435 -20.48 1.75 11.70
N LEU A 436 -19.83 2.52 10.82
CA LEU A 436 -19.59 2.16 9.43
C LEU A 436 -18.89 0.80 9.29
N ASN A 437 -17.83 0.58 10.06
CA ASN A 437 -17.04 -0.65 10.01
C ASN A 437 -17.84 -1.90 10.38
N VAL A 438 -18.80 -1.78 11.31
CA VAL A 438 -19.67 -2.91 11.65
C VAL A 438 -20.72 -3.15 10.56
N ILE A 439 -21.33 -2.09 10.01
CA ILE A 439 -22.38 -2.20 8.97
C ILE A 439 -21.89 -3.03 7.78
N CYS A 440 -20.66 -2.77 7.31
CA CYS A 440 -20.05 -3.45 6.17
C CYS A 440 -19.69 -4.94 6.40
N LYS A 441 -20.00 -5.52 7.57
CA LYS A 441 -19.61 -6.90 7.93
C LYS A 441 -20.78 -7.79 8.36
N LEU A 442 -22.02 -7.31 8.31
CA LEU A 442 -23.22 -8.04 8.77
C LEU A 442 -23.78 -9.07 7.76
N GLU A 443 -23.18 -9.17 6.58
CA GLU A 443 -23.83 -9.73 5.39
C GLU A 443 -24.03 -11.26 5.46
N ASN A 444 -23.15 -12.03 6.13
CA ASN A 444 -23.10 -13.50 5.92
C ASN A 444 -23.28 -14.40 7.15
N GLN A 445 -23.46 -13.86 8.37
CA GLN A 445 -23.27 -14.66 9.60
C GLN A 445 -24.55 -14.99 10.36
N LEU A 446 -25.68 -14.33 10.07
CA LEU A 446 -26.86 -14.34 10.94
C LEU A 446 -28.12 -14.59 10.11
N GLY A 447 -28.75 -15.76 10.27
CA GLY A 447 -29.96 -16.12 9.52
C GLY A 447 -31.11 -15.13 9.69
N VAL A 448 -32.02 -15.09 8.70
CA VAL A 448 -33.14 -14.11 8.57
C VAL A 448 -33.90 -13.87 9.87
N GLY A 449 -34.26 -14.94 10.59
CA GLY A 449 -35.05 -14.83 11.83
C GLY A 449 -34.32 -14.04 12.93
N PHE A 450 -33.03 -14.32 13.11
CA PHE A 450 -32.22 -13.60 14.08
C PHE A 450 -32.04 -12.13 13.69
N PHE A 451 -31.78 -11.88 12.39
CA PHE A 451 -31.63 -10.54 11.88
C PHE A 451 -32.88 -9.69 12.15
N ASN A 452 -34.07 -10.23 11.84
CA ASN A 452 -35.34 -9.55 12.09
C ASN A 452 -35.56 -9.23 13.57
N ASP A 453 -35.25 -10.16 14.46
CA ASP A 453 -35.52 -10.00 15.89
C ASP A 453 -34.56 -9.05 16.61
N LYS A 454 -33.30 -8.97 16.15
CA LYS A 454 -32.22 -8.31 16.90
C LYS A 454 -31.59 -7.11 16.19
N LEU A 455 -31.53 -7.11 14.86
CA LEU A 455 -30.73 -6.16 14.08
C LEU A 455 -31.56 -5.25 13.19
N LEU A 456 -32.71 -5.71 12.69
CA LEU A 456 -33.52 -4.96 11.74
C LEU A 456 -33.86 -3.55 12.24
N SER A 457 -34.36 -3.41 13.47
CA SER A 457 -34.73 -2.08 14.00
C SER A 457 -33.55 -1.11 14.03
N LEU A 458 -32.34 -1.64 14.24
CA LEU A 458 -31.12 -0.87 14.27
C LEU A 458 -30.65 -0.50 12.86
N CYS A 459 -30.70 -1.44 11.91
CA CYS A 459 -30.44 -1.17 10.50
C CYS A 459 -31.35 -0.07 9.93
N MET A 460 -32.64 -0.11 10.28
CA MET A 460 -33.59 0.90 9.83
C MET A 460 -33.35 2.26 10.49
N SER A 461 -32.80 2.30 11.71
CA SER A 461 -32.42 3.57 12.36
C SER A 461 -31.26 4.29 11.67
N TRP A 462 -30.36 3.56 10.97
CA TRP A 462 -29.23 4.17 10.24
C TRP A 462 -29.66 4.92 9.00
N LEU A 463 -30.82 4.58 8.42
CA LEU A 463 -31.41 5.36 7.31
C LEU A 463 -31.80 6.78 7.75
N THR A 464 -31.98 7.00 9.05
CA THR A 464 -32.26 8.32 9.63
C THR A 464 -31.11 8.86 10.47
N ASP A 465 -29.88 8.38 10.24
CA ASP A 465 -28.70 8.86 10.94
C ASP A 465 -28.44 10.35 10.67
N ALA A 466 -27.82 11.06 11.62
CA ALA A 466 -27.41 12.44 11.42
C ALA A 466 -26.34 12.57 10.32
N VAL A 467 -25.44 11.58 10.19
CA VAL A 467 -24.28 11.61 9.29
C VAL A 467 -24.63 10.98 7.94
N PHE A 468 -24.32 11.69 6.85
CA PHE A 468 -24.65 11.23 5.49
C PHE A 468 -23.97 9.92 5.10
N SER A 469 -22.68 9.75 5.40
CA SER A 469 -21.93 8.53 5.07
C SER A 469 -22.53 7.28 5.73
N ILE A 470 -23.11 7.41 6.92
CA ILE A 470 -23.83 6.32 7.59
C ILE A 470 -25.13 5.99 6.88
N ARG A 471 -25.90 7.02 6.47
CA ARG A 471 -27.12 6.81 5.69
C ARG A 471 -26.83 6.13 4.36
N ASP A 472 -25.78 6.55 3.66
CA ASP A 472 -25.37 5.97 2.38
C ASP A 472 -24.81 4.53 2.52
N ALA A 473 -24.09 4.25 3.60
CA ALA A 473 -23.68 2.89 3.91
C ALA A 473 -24.88 2.00 4.25
N ALA A 474 -25.87 2.54 4.97
CA ALA A 474 -27.10 1.82 5.33
C ALA A 474 -27.94 1.47 4.10
N THR A 475 -28.05 2.36 3.09
CA THR A 475 -28.77 2.04 1.85
C THR A 475 -28.07 0.94 1.05
N ASN A 476 -26.74 0.97 0.98
CA ASN A 476 -25.96 -0.10 0.36
C ASN A 476 -26.06 -1.42 1.13
N ASN A 477 -26.06 -1.37 2.46
CA ASN A 477 -26.27 -2.55 3.30
C ASN A 477 -27.66 -3.17 3.09
N LEU A 478 -28.71 -2.34 2.95
CA LEU A 478 -30.04 -2.85 2.60
C LEU A 478 -30.06 -3.58 1.27
N ARG A 479 -29.36 -3.07 0.23
CA ARG A 479 -29.23 -3.76 -1.06
C ARG A 479 -28.69 -5.18 -0.88
N GLN A 480 -27.58 -5.33 -0.17
CA GLN A 480 -26.97 -6.63 0.09
C GLN A 480 -27.90 -7.55 0.89
N LEU A 481 -28.59 -7.02 1.91
CA LEU A 481 -29.55 -7.82 2.69
C LEU A 481 -30.72 -8.31 1.83
N VAL A 482 -31.20 -7.49 0.88
CA VAL A 482 -32.25 -7.90 -0.07
C VAL A 482 -31.74 -8.98 -1.04
N GLU A 483 -30.48 -8.90 -1.48
CA GLU A 483 -29.85 -9.95 -2.30
C GLU A 483 -29.76 -11.30 -1.56
N ILE A 484 -29.52 -11.27 -0.24
CA ILE A 484 -29.34 -12.47 0.59
C ILE A 484 -30.67 -13.05 1.08
N PHE A 485 -31.57 -12.21 1.58
CA PHE A 485 -32.86 -12.64 2.16
C PHE A 485 -34.00 -12.68 1.15
N GLY A 486 -33.80 -12.10 -0.03
CA GLY A 486 -34.74 -12.13 -1.14
C GLY A 486 -35.75 -10.97 -1.14
N HIS A 487 -36.34 -10.75 -2.32
CA HIS A 487 -37.29 -9.67 -2.58
C HIS A 487 -38.59 -9.77 -1.77
N ASP A 488 -39.04 -10.98 -1.42
CA ASP A 488 -40.26 -11.17 -0.62
C ASP A 488 -40.09 -10.70 0.82
N TRP A 489 -38.92 -10.95 1.41
CA TRP A 489 -38.56 -10.42 2.71
C TRP A 489 -38.50 -8.88 2.67
N ALA A 490 -37.89 -8.32 1.61
CA ALA A 490 -37.81 -6.87 1.41
C ALA A 490 -39.21 -6.23 1.35
N LYS A 491 -40.13 -6.84 0.59
CA LYS A 491 -41.53 -6.39 0.44
C LYS A 491 -42.27 -6.35 1.78
N GLN A 492 -42.11 -7.37 2.60
CA GLN A 492 -42.83 -7.50 3.87
C GLN A 492 -42.23 -6.64 4.99
N THR A 493 -40.91 -6.49 5.01
CA THR A 493 -40.18 -6.04 6.20
C THR A 493 -39.52 -4.68 6.01
N VAL A 494 -38.85 -4.46 4.88
CA VAL A 494 -38.00 -3.29 4.63
C VAL A 494 -38.77 -2.17 3.94
N ILE A 495 -39.42 -2.48 2.82
CA ILE A 495 -40.10 -1.48 1.96
C ILE A 495 -41.12 -0.63 2.74
N PRO A 496 -42.00 -1.19 3.60
CA PRO A 496 -42.98 -0.38 4.33
C PRO A 496 -42.35 0.71 5.21
N GLN A 497 -41.21 0.41 5.82
CA GLN A 497 -40.47 1.36 6.66
C GLN A 497 -39.74 2.42 5.82
N VAL A 498 -39.18 2.04 4.66
CA VAL A 498 -38.58 2.99 3.71
C VAL A 498 -39.63 3.95 3.16
N VAL A 499 -40.81 3.44 2.78
CA VAL A 499 -41.95 4.26 2.32
C VAL A 499 -42.38 5.28 3.39
N ALA A 500 -42.36 4.91 4.67
CA ALA A 500 -42.73 5.81 5.76
C ALA A 500 -41.83 7.06 5.83
N MET A 501 -40.54 6.93 5.51
CA MET A 501 -39.58 8.04 5.49
C MET A 501 -39.88 9.07 4.40
N ALA A 502 -40.56 8.69 3.31
CA ALA A 502 -40.92 9.59 2.21
C ALA A 502 -41.82 10.76 2.65
N SER A 503 -42.52 10.63 3.78
CA SER A 503 -43.42 11.66 4.31
C SER A 503 -42.84 12.39 5.53
N ASN A 504 -41.55 12.19 5.83
CA ASN A 504 -40.90 12.83 6.97
C ASN A 504 -40.68 14.33 6.72
N GLU A 505 -40.78 15.16 7.76
CA GLU A 505 -40.53 16.61 7.68
C GLU A 505 -39.09 16.92 7.26
N ASN A 506 -38.12 16.11 7.70
CA ASN A 506 -36.72 16.25 7.33
C ASN A 506 -36.48 15.74 5.91
N TYR A 507 -36.11 16.66 5.01
CA TYR A 507 -35.85 16.35 3.61
C TYR A 507 -34.68 15.36 3.43
N LEU A 508 -33.72 15.29 4.37
CA LEU A 508 -32.63 14.32 4.32
C LEU A 508 -33.15 12.88 4.34
N PHE A 509 -34.24 12.61 5.08
CA PHE A 509 -34.83 11.27 5.16
C PHE A 509 -35.68 10.95 3.93
N ARG A 510 -36.33 11.97 3.35
CA ARG A 510 -37.01 11.85 2.04
C ARG A 510 -36.01 11.56 0.92
N MET A 511 -34.84 12.20 0.92
CA MET A 511 -33.75 11.84 0.00
C MET A 511 -33.21 10.43 0.27
N THR A 512 -33.05 10.03 1.53
CA THR A 512 -32.58 8.69 1.87
C THR A 512 -33.55 7.60 1.42
N THR A 513 -34.86 7.89 1.37
CA THR A 513 -35.86 7.02 0.74
C THR A 513 -35.51 6.75 -0.73
N LEU A 514 -35.20 7.79 -1.48
CA LEU A 514 -34.83 7.71 -2.90
C LEU A 514 -33.54 6.91 -3.09
N PHE A 515 -32.53 7.16 -2.25
CA PHE A 515 -31.26 6.41 -2.27
C PHE A 515 -31.47 4.92 -1.94
N ALA A 516 -32.26 4.59 -0.93
CA ALA A 516 -32.56 3.22 -0.54
C ALA A 516 -33.26 2.46 -1.69
N PHE A 517 -34.29 3.07 -2.30
CA PHE A 517 -34.97 2.46 -3.44
C PHE A 517 -34.09 2.31 -4.66
N THR A 518 -33.27 3.32 -4.98
CA THR A 518 -32.34 3.26 -6.10
C THR A 518 -31.30 2.15 -5.89
N ALA A 519 -30.75 2.03 -4.67
CA ALA A 519 -29.77 1.00 -4.34
C ALA A 519 -30.35 -0.42 -4.44
N MET A 520 -31.56 -0.65 -3.90
CA MET A 520 -32.20 -1.97 -3.92
C MET A 520 -32.86 -2.33 -5.26
N ALA A 521 -33.01 -1.38 -6.19
CA ALA A 521 -33.82 -1.54 -7.40
C ALA A 521 -33.47 -2.80 -8.21
N GLY A 522 -32.18 -3.08 -8.39
CA GLY A 522 -31.72 -4.25 -9.15
C GLY A 522 -32.03 -5.60 -8.49
N SER A 523 -32.34 -5.61 -7.20
CA SER A 523 -32.58 -6.82 -6.39
C SER A 523 -34.08 -7.05 -6.12
N LEU A 524 -34.95 -6.19 -6.66
CA LEU A 524 -36.41 -6.27 -6.54
C LEU A 524 -37.04 -6.76 -7.84
N THR A 525 -38.24 -7.34 -7.75
CA THR A 525 -39.00 -7.71 -8.96
C THR A 525 -39.74 -6.51 -9.55
N PRO A 526 -40.01 -6.50 -10.87
CA PRO A 526 -40.79 -5.44 -11.51
C PRO A 526 -42.15 -5.18 -10.85
N GLU A 527 -42.82 -6.23 -10.37
CA GLU A 527 -44.11 -6.11 -9.67
C GLU A 527 -43.96 -5.34 -8.34
N ILE A 528 -42.91 -5.62 -7.57
CA ILE A 528 -42.64 -4.90 -6.32
C ILE A 528 -42.32 -3.42 -6.61
N ILE A 529 -41.55 -3.17 -7.68
CA ILE A 529 -41.22 -1.81 -8.10
C ILE A 529 -42.51 -1.06 -8.48
N GLN A 530 -43.39 -1.68 -9.27
CA GLN A 530 -44.68 -1.11 -9.67
C GLN A 530 -45.59 -0.82 -8.46
N GLU A 531 -45.72 -1.77 -7.53
CA GLU A 531 -46.70 -1.68 -6.44
C GLU A 531 -46.29 -0.71 -5.33
N SER A 532 -45.00 -0.64 -5.00
CA SER A 532 -44.54 0.05 -3.77
C SER A 532 -43.50 1.14 -4.01
N VAL A 533 -42.53 0.90 -4.91
CA VAL A 533 -41.39 1.80 -5.11
C VAL A 533 -41.78 3.00 -5.99
N LEU A 534 -42.25 2.73 -7.21
CA LEU A 534 -42.57 3.74 -8.21
C LEU A 534 -43.61 4.75 -7.71
N PRO A 535 -44.73 4.36 -7.06
CA PRO A 535 -45.70 5.32 -6.54
C PRO A 535 -45.09 6.28 -5.52
N THR A 536 -44.17 5.78 -4.69
CA THR A 536 -43.49 6.58 -3.66
C THR A 536 -42.49 7.56 -4.27
N VAL A 537 -41.70 7.12 -5.26
CA VAL A 537 -40.79 7.98 -6.02
C VAL A 537 -41.56 9.08 -6.75
N LEU A 538 -42.68 8.74 -7.41
CA LEU A 538 -43.51 9.69 -8.12
C LEU A 538 -44.21 10.69 -7.21
N LYS A 539 -44.51 10.34 -5.95
CA LYS A 539 -45.03 11.27 -4.95
C LYS A 539 -44.03 12.38 -4.62
N LEU A 540 -42.73 12.06 -4.59
CA LEU A 540 -41.67 13.00 -4.23
C LEU A 540 -41.27 13.95 -5.37
N LYS A 541 -41.79 13.78 -6.59
CA LYS A 541 -41.51 14.70 -7.70
C LYS A 541 -42.00 16.13 -7.42
N ASP A 542 -43.00 16.27 -6.55
CA ASP A 542 -43.64 17.52 -6.17
C ASP A 542 -43.08 18.09 -4.86
N ASP A 543 -41.93 17.58 -4.37
CA ASP A 543 -41.30 18.05 -3.14
C ASP A 543 -40.89 19.52 -3.25
N THR A 544 -41.02 20.26 -2.14
CA THR A 544 -40.65 21.68 -2.10
C THR A 544 -39.14 21.89 -2.26
N ILE A 545 -38.32 20.90 -1.90
CA ILE A 545 -36.86 20.99 -1.93
C ILE A 545 -36.30 20.46 -3.27
N PRO A 546 -35.56 21.28 -4.05
CA PRO A 546 -34.98 20.86 -5.33
C PRO A 546 -34.10 19.60 -5.22
N ASN A 547 -33.36 19.46 -4.11
CA ASN A 547 -32.51 18.29 -3.88
C ASN A 547 -33.28 16.97 -3.84
N VAL A 548 -34.52 16.98 -3.35
CA VAL A 548 -35.37 15.80 -3.40
C VAL A 548 -35.81 15.56 -4.86
N ARG A 549 -36.25 16.61 -5.55
CA ARG A 549 -36.75 16.52 -6.94
C ARG A 549 -35.70 16.04 -7.95
N PHE A 550 -34.45 16.50 -7.89
CA PHE A 550 -33.43 15.97 -8.81
C PHE A 550 -33.03 14.52 -8.47
N ASN A 551 -33.12 14.12 -7.19
CA ASN A 551 -32.89 12.72 -6.81
C ASN A 551 -34.07 11.82 -7.24
N VAL A 552 -35.27 12.36 -7.42
CA VAL A 552 -36.38 11.64 -8.09
C VAL A 552 -36.00 11.34 -9.53
N ALA A 553 -35.47 12.32 -10.27
CA ALA A 553 -35.02 12.10 -11.65
C ALA A 553 -33.91 11.02 -11.73
N LYS A 554 -32.91 11.08 -10.84
CA LYS A 554 -31.88 10.03 -10.74
C LYS A 554 -32.45 8.64 -10.41
N SER A 555 -33.44 8.58 -9.52
CA SER A 555 -34.08 7.30 -9.16
C SER A 555 -34.83 6.74 -10.37
N LEU A 556 -35.57 7.58 -11.10
CA LEU A 556 -36.30 7.18 -12.31
C LEU A 556 -35.36 6.75 -13.45
N GLU A 557 -34.16 7.34 -13.57
CA GLU A 557 -33.11 6.90 -14.51
C GLU A 557 -32.75 5.42 -14.30
N VAL A 558 -32.67 4.98 -13.05
CA VAL A 558 -32.33 3.59 -12.68
C VAL A 558 -33.54 2.67 -12.80
N LEU A 559 -34.73 3.13 -12.43
CA LEU A 559 -35.95 2.31 -12.46
C LEU A 559 -36.48 2.08 -13.90
N ALA A 560 -36.30 3.04 -14.81
CA ALA A 560 -36.88 2.97 -16.15
C ALA A 560 -36.42 1.74 -16.96
N PRO A 561 -35.13 1.40 -17.04
CA PRO A 561 -34.69 0.18 -17.72
C PRO A 561 -35.26 -1.10 -17.12
N LEU A 562 -35.35 -1.18 -15.79
CA LEU A 562 -35.89 -2.34 -15.08
C LEU A 562 -37.37 -2.57 -15.40
N LEU A 563 -38.16 -1.48 -15.43
CA LEU A 563 -39.58 -1.52 -15.78
C LEU A 563 -39.80 -1.78 -17.28
N LYS A 564 -38.93 -1.26 -18.15
CA LYS A 564 -39.01 -1.43 -19.61
C LYS A 564 -38.74 -2.86 -20.05
N ASN A 565 -37.84 -3.55 -19.35
CA ASN A 565 -37.41 -4.91 -19.69
C ASN A 565 -38.48 -5.97 -19.37
N ASP A 566 -39.47 -5.64 -18.52
CA ASP A 566 -40.57 -6.55 -18.19
C ASP A 566 -41.86 -6.16 -18.95
N PRO A 567 -42.47 -7.08 -19.73
CA PRO A 567 -43.69 -6.80 -20.49
C PRO A 567 -44.88 -6.32 -19.66
N SER A 568 -44.96 -6.71 -18.38
CA SER A 568 -46.06 -6.34 -17.48
C SER A 568 -45.97 -4.88 -17.01
N THR A 569 -44.76 -4.33 -16.94
CA THR A 569 -44.50 -2.97 -16.43
C THR A 569 -44.03 -1.99 -17.50
N ALA A 570 -43.71 -2.45 -18.73
CA ALA A 570 -43.13 -1.61 -19.77
C ALA A 570 -43.98 -0.37 -20.12
N GLU A 571 -45.31 -0.50 -20.07
CA GLU A 571 -46.22 0.61 -20.33
C GLU A 571 -46.12 1.72 -19.26
N LEU A 572 -45.72 1.38 -18.02
CA LEU A 572 -45.55 2.35 -16.94
C LEU A 572 -44.46 3.38 -17.24
N VAL A 573 -43.45 2.99 -18.03
CA VAL A 573 -42.40 3.92 -18.46
C VAL A 573 -43.02 5.06 -19.26
N LYS A 574 -43.88 4.74 -20.23
CA LYS A 574 -44.57 5.73 -21.06
C LYS A 574 -45.70 6.45 -20.32
N SER A 575 -46.47 5.73 -19.50
CA SER A 575 -47.68 6.28 -18.87
C SER A 575 -47.40 7.08 -17.60
N GLN A 576 -46.30 6.79 -16.87
CA GLN A 576 -46.00 7.40 -15.57
C GLN A 576 -44.59 7.99 -15.46
N VAL A 577 -43.55 7.27 -15.91
CA VAL A 577 -42.15 7.72 -15.76
C VAL A 577 -41.82 8.89 -16.68
N SER A 578 -42.03 8.77 -18.00
CA SER A 578 -41.74 9.83 -18.97
C SER A 578 -42.51 11.12 -18.65
N PRO A 579 -43.83 11.11 -18.34
CA PRO A 579 -44.54 12.33 -17.96
C PRO A 579 -44.01 12.98 -16.67
N ALA A 580 -43.51 12.18 -15.73
CA ALA A 580 -42.89 12.72 -14.51
C ALA A 580 -41.55 13.39 -14.81
N LEU A 581 -40.72 12.79 -15.67
CA LEU A 581 -39.45 13.36 -16.11
C LEU A 581 -39.65 14.61 -16.97
N GLU A 582 -40.63 14.63 -17.87
CA GLU A 582 -40.98 15.82 -18.67
C GLU A 582 -41.40 16.98 -17.77
N LYS A 583 -42.19 16.70 -16.71
CA LYS A 583 -42.55 17.71 -15.71
C LYS A 583 -41.31 18.27 -15.00
N LEU A 584 -40.39 17.41 -14.58
CA LEU A 584 -39.14 17.83 -13.91
C LEU A 584 -38.19 18.56 -14.88
N GLY A 585 -38.25 18.27 -16.19
CA GLY A 585 -37.56 19.02 -17.23
C GLY A 585 -38.05 20.46 -17.38
N GLY A 586 -39.25 20.77 -16.89
CA GLY A 586 -39.81 22.12 -16.79
C GLY A 586 -39.56 22.81 -15.44
N ASP A 587 -38.77 22.24 -14.54
CA ASP A 587 -38.53 22.78 -13.19
C ASP A 587 -37.77 24.13 -13.22
N ALA A 588 -37.98 24.96 -12.19
CA ALA A 588 -37.26 26.22 -12.07
C ALA A 588 -35.77 26.01 -11.74
N ASP A 589 -35.44 24.93 -11.04
CA ASP A 589 -34.08 24.59 -10.64
C ASP A 589 -33.28 23.98 -11.82
N VAL A 590 -32.02 24.39 -11.97
CA VAL A 590 -31.16 23.96 -13.09
C VAL A 590 -30.76 22.49 -12.96
N ASP A 591 -30.45 22.04 -11.75
CA ASP A 591 -30.00 20.66 -11.50
C ASP A 591 -31.16 19.69 -11.73
N VAL A 592 -32.36 20.04 -11.26
CA VAL A 592 -33.57 19.24 -11.49
C VAL A 592 -33.81 19.02 -12.99
N ARG A 593 -33.71 20.08 -13.80
CA ARG A 593 -33.87 19.97 -15.26
C ARG A 593 -32.81 19.10 -15.90
N TRP A 594 -31.55 19.31 -15.53
CA TRP A 594 -30.42 18.57 -16.10
C TRP A 594 -30.53 17.06 -15.84
N PHE A 595 -30.80 16.67 -14.58
CA PHE A 595 -30.99 15.26 -14.24
C PHE A 595 -32.25 14.66 -14.87
N ALA A 596 -33.32 15.45 -15.02
CA ALA A 596 -34.55 14.99 -15.66
C ALA A 596 -34.35 14.73 -17.16
N GLU A 597 -33.71 15.63 -17.90
CA GLU A 597 -33.39 15.46 -19.32
C GLU A 597 -32.49 14.23 -19.54
N LYS A 598 -31.46 14.06 -18.70
CA LYS A 598 -30.59 12.88 -18.73
C LYS A 598 -31.37 11.59 -18.50
N ALA A 599 -32.23 11.55 -17.49
CA ALA A 599 -33.05 10.38 -17.19
C ALA A 599 -34.07 10.07 -18.30
N LEU A 600 -34.56 11.09 -19.02
CA LEU A 600 -35.50 10.95 -20.13
C LEU A 600 -34.88 10.18 -21.30
N LEU A 601 -33.58 10.39 -21.55
CA LEU A 601 -32.83 9.63 -22.56
C LEU A 601 -32.72 8.14 -22.18
N ALA A 602 -32.59 7.83 -20.89
CA ALA A 602 -32.55 6.44 -20.41
C ALA A 602 -33.94 5.75 -20.45
N ALA A 603 -35.02 6.53 -20.42
CA ALA A 603 -36.39 6.03 -20.47
C ALA A 603 -36.93 5.81 -21.90
N GLN A 604 -36.30 6.41 -22.92
CA GLN A 604 -36.59 6.18 -24.34
C GLN A 604 -36.10 4.81 -24.79
#